data_AF-A0AAE8F8X5-F1
#
_entry.id   AF-A0AAE8F8X5-F1
#
_cell.length_a   1.000
_cell.length_b   1.000
_cell.length_c   1.000
_cell.angle_alpha   90.00
_cell.angle_beta   90.00
_cell.angle_gamma   90.00
#
_symmetry.space_group_name_H-M   'P 1'
#
loop_
_entity.id
_entity.type
_entity.pdbx_description
1 polymer ?
#
loop_
_entity_poly.entity_id
_entity_poly.type
_entity_poly.pdbx_seq_one_letter_code
_entity_poly.pdbx_strand_id
1 'polypeptide(L)'
;MNEQPVDPSQPPQLPQLSNIERSGLNSVATDSQRLRRAPVPPTVGASLQRSTAIRPYRDVLSQWQRHYNADRNGWHSAWREANRNYSEVETRTNRALKATADMLENAALAEGVSLELHSVPLPQFPEQEFRFSHLQHITINAAGLMNLPANMQQFASLETLTLARNPLRSLPASISSLSRLRELSILACPTLKELPERLASTNASGEHEGLVNLQTLRLEQTGITSLPASITSLQNLKRLQVRNSPLSSLDPAIHHMPKLEELDLQGCTALRNYPPIFGGSAPLKRLNLKDCSNLGSLPLDMHTLTQLEELDLRGCDNLIRLPSSIGRLPANCTIRVPPRLQPQLDHYRLSARSAELQRTGPSIPGPSGHGASASSSVTTTELLHKAALERIENTAQAMLSAVIDVERNPFLEGAPFYLPEKRPPNTPTTFGEIPVLQKMLEESRDRHFLERVNELAGPCPPTPGENATAEDESRFFMDASSWKAQRNAHLGIADYLGQFAYHEGSQLDAATLAKAVQMWQTRELIVNAHPEDRAHFPAFTPHIPEQVSDDADDEQPTSPEPSGHP
;
A
#
# COMPACT_ATOMS: atom_id res chain seq x y z
N MET A 1 -35.38 -32.45 33.21
CA MET A 1 -35.14 -33.70 33.95
C MET A 1 -33.82 -34.27 33.45
N ASN A 2 -32.85 -34.31 34.37
CA ASN A 2 -31.56 -35.02 34.41
C ASN A 2 -30.49 -34.81 33.32
N GLU A 3 -29.42 -34.13 33.76
CA GLU A 3 -28.00 -34.29 33.40
C GLU A 3 -27.54 -35.75 33.72
N GLN A 4 -26.47 -36.38 33.19
CA GLN A 4 -25.07 -36.02 32.88
C GLN A 4 -24.46 -37.09 31.88
N PRO A 5 -23.12 -37.26 31.71
CA PRO A 5 -22.19 -36.55 30.83
C PRO A 5 -21.60 -37.45 29.71
N VAL A 6 -21.02 -36.85 28.65
CA VAL A 6 -20.28 -37.60 27.60
C VAL A 6 -18.77 -37.33 27.71
N ASP A 7 -18.02 -38.42 27.74
CA ASP A 7 -16.56 -38.60 27.82
C ASP A 7 -15.84 -38.03 26.57
N PRO A 8 -14.77 -37.22 26.71
CA PRO A 8 -14.01 -36.69 25.59
C PRO A 8 -12.83 -37.59 25.24
N SER A 9 -13.08 -38.72 24.56
CA SER A 9 -12.01 -39.49 23.93
C SER A 9 -12.48 -40.30 22.72
N GLN A 10 -13.02 -39.64 21.69
CA GLN A 10 -13.19 -40.24 20.35
C GLN A 10 -13.21 -39.19 19.22
N PRO A 11 -12.46 -39.38 18.12
CA PRO A 11 -12.45 -38.46 16.97
C PRO A 11 -13.69 -38.65 16.05
N PRO A 12 -14.16 -37.60 15.35
CA PRO A 12 -15.39 -37.65 14.57
C PRO A 12 -15.25 -38.43 13.26
N GLN A 13 -16.23 -39.28 12.97
CA GLN A 13 -16.41 -40.02 11.72
C GLN A 13 -17.00 -39.12 10.62
N LEU A 14 -16.46 -39.21 9.41
CA LEU A 14 -17.02 -38.60 8.19
C LEU A 14 -18.25 -39.38 7.68
N PRO A 15 -19.29 -38.72 7.14
CA PRO A 15 -20.50 -39.37 6.67
C PRO A 15 -20.33 -40.11 5.33
N GLN A 16 -20.93 -41.29 5.25
CA GLN A 16 -21.03 -42.16 4.07
C GLN A 16 -22.05 -41.61 3.06
N LEU A 17 -21.66 -41.49 1.78
CA LEU A 17 -22.56 -41.23 0.66
C LEU A 17 -23.14 -42.54 0.11
N SER A 18 -24.44 -42.54 -0.19
CA SER A 18 -25.26 -43.68 -0.55
C SER A 18 -25.21 -44.06 -2.05
N ASN A 19 -25.46 -45.35 -2.29
CA ASN A 19 -25.41 -46.05 -3.57
C ASN A 19 -26.59 -45.72 -4.51
N ILE A 20 -26.43 -44.77 -5.42
CA ILE A 20 -27.13 -44.70 -6.72
C ILE A 20 -26.12 -44.02 -7.65
N GLU A 21 -25.23 -44.74 -8.34
CA GLU A 21 -25.27 -44.90 -9.81
C GLU A 21 -24.20 -45.92 -10.24
N ARG A 22 -24.36 -47.19 -9.83
CA ARG A 22 -23.68 -48.34 -10.45
C ARG A 22 -24.68 -49.11 -11.30
N SER A 23 -24.87 -48.68 -12.54
CA SER A 23 -25.47 -49.54 -13.58
C SER A 23 -25.03 -49.06 -14.97
N GLY A 24 -24.14 -49.82 -15.60
CA GLY A 24 -23.83 -49.62 -17.00
C GLY A 24 -22.56 -50.33 -17.42
N LEU A 25 -22.74 -51.48 -18.07
CA LEU A 25 -21.77 -52.18 -18.93
C LEU A 25 -20.83 -53.17 -18.23
N ASN A 26 -21.29 -54.42 -18.13
CA ASN A 26 -20.50 -55.59 -18.53
C ASN A 26 -21.41 -56.82 -18.77
N SER A 27 -21.54 -57.20 -20.03
CA SER A 27 -21.80 -58.58 -20.51
C SER A 27 -20.89 -58.70 -21.76
N VAL A 28 -20.11 -59.74 -22.00
CA VAL A 28 -20.35 -61.19 -22.00
C VAL A 28 -19.03 -61.94 -21.74
N ALA A 29 -19.19 -63.18 -21.28
CA ALA A 29 -18.26 -64.16 -20.74
C ALA A 29 -17.14 -64.72 -21.65
N THR A 30 -16.15 -65.28 -20.94
CA THR A 30 -15.23 -66.43 -21.19
C THR A 30 -15.79 -67.51 -22.15
N ASP A 31 -15.03 -68.33 -22.88
CA ASP A 31 -13.82 -69.11 -22.52
C ASP A 31 -13.35 -69.89 -23.78
N SER A 32 -12.06 -70.27 -23.87
CA SER A 32 -11.59 -71.58 -24.43
C SER A 32 -10.08 -71.65 -24.70
N GLN A 33 -9.49 -72.69 -24.13
CA GLN A 33 -8.09 -73.12 -24.12
C GLN A 33 -7.56 -73.64 -25.48
N ARG A 34 -6.26 -73.45 -25.77
CA ARG A 34 -5.22 -74.52 -25.90
C ARG A 34 -3.94 -74.12 -26.67
N LEU A 35 -2.81 -74.44 -26.03
CA LEU A 35 -1.55 -75.00 -26.55
C LEU A 35 -0.48 -74.14 -27.29
N ARG A 36 0.58 -73.87 -26.52
CA ARG A 36 2.04 -74.07 -26.78
C ARG A 36 2.91 -72.96 -27.42
N ARG A 37 3.95 -72.67 -26.62
CA ARG A 37 5.38 -72.35 -26.89
C ARG A 37 5.78 -70.87 -26.88
N ALA A 38 6.50 -70.49 -25.81
CA ALA A 38 7.28 -69.27 -25.69
C ALA A 38 8.58 -69.34 -26.50
N PRO A 39 9.01 -68.20 -27.08
CA PRO A 39 10.40 -67.80 -27.03
C PRO A 39 10.57 -66.41 -26.38
N VAL A 40 11.63 -66.31 -25.57
CA VAL A 40 12.10 -65.15 -24.80
C VAL A 40 12.36 -63.92 -25.67
N PRO A 41 11.94 -62.69 -25.28
CA PRO A 41 12.40 -61.47 -25.92
C PRO A 41 13.77 -61.03 -25.33
N PRO A 42 14.67 -60.48 -26.16
CA PRO A 42 16.00 -60.09 -25.72
C PRO A 42 15.95 -58.86 -24.82
N THR A 43 16.70 -58.92 -23.73
CA THR A 43 17.02 -57.81 -22.85
C THR A 43 17.92 -56.84 -23.61
N VAL A 44 17.38 -55.68 -24.02
CA VAL A 44 18.20 -54.50 -24.32
C VAL A 44 17.82 -53.45 -23.30
N GLY A 45 18.64 -53.35 -22.26
CA GLY A 45 18.62 -52.24 -21.34
C GLY A 45 19.02 -50.96 -22.07
N ALA A 46 18.04 -50.22 -22.56
CA ALA A 46 18.21 -48.81 -22.90
C ALA A 46 17.87 -48.00 -21.65
N SER A 47 18.84 -47.85 -20.75
CA SER A 47 18.81 -46.75 -19.79
C SER A 47 18.95 -45.46 -20.59
N LEU A 48 17.83 -44.79 -20.85
CA LEU A 48 17.80 -43.38 -21.23
C LEU A 48 18.30 -42.58 -20.03
N GLN A 49 19.62 -42.56 -19.83
CA GLN A 49 20.31 -41.51 -19.12
C GLN A 49 19.98 -40.23 -19.88
N ARG A 50 18.98 -39.45 -19.40
CA ARG A 50 18.72 -38.10 -19.92
C ARG A 50 20.04 -37.36 -19.83
N SER A 51 20.67 -37.14 -20.97
CA SER A 51 21.89 -36.34 -21.06
C SER A 51 21.62 -35.00 -20.41
N THR A 52 22.33 -34.70 -19.33
CA THR A 52 22.37 -33.40 -18.66
C THR A 52 23.20 -32.38 -19.43
N ALA A 53 23.57 -32.68 -20.69
CA ALA A 53 24.36 -31.79 -21.52
C ALA A 53 23.61 -30.49 -21.81
N ILE A 54 24.16 -29.40 -21.28
CA ILE A 54 23.71 -28.04 -21.58
C ILE A 54 24.00 -27.76 -23.06
N ARG A 55 22.97 -27.39 -23.84
CA ARG A 55 23.13 -27.04 -25.25
C ARG A 55 24.04 -25.81 -25.40
N PRO A 56 24.89 -25.74 -26.44
CA PRO A 56 25.63 -24.52 -26.75
C PRO A 56 24.70 -23.33 -26.92
N TYR A 57 25.08 -22.17 -26.37
CA TYR A 57 24.23 -20.99 -26.39
C TYR A 57 23.93 -20.49 -27.81
N ARG A 58 24.88 -20.66 -28.74
CA ARG A 58 24.68 -20.33 -30.18
C ARG A 58 23.53 -21.12 -30.80
N ASP A 59 23.34 -22.37 -30.40
CA ASP A 59 22.25 -23.21 -30.91
C ASP A 59 20.90 -22.74 -30.37
N VAL A 60 20.86 -22.37 -29.08
CA VAL A 60 19.68 -21.77 -28.44
C VAL A 60 19.29 -20.47 -29.14
N LEU A 61 20.25 -19.57 -29.38
CA LEU A 61 20.02 -18.32 -30.09
C LEU A 61 19.58 -18.55 -31.54
N SER A 62 20.12 -19.55 -32.22
CA SER A 62 19.73 -19.90 -33.60
C SER A 62 18.33 -20.51 -33.67
N GLN A 63 17.91 -21.24 -32.65
CA GLN A 63 16.54 -21.73 -32.51
C GLN A 63 15.57 -20.58 -32.19
N TRP A 64 15.93 -19.71 -31.25
CA TRP A 64 15.17 -18.51 -30.87
C TRP A 64 14.93 -17.58 -32.07
N GLN A 65 15.96 -17.32 -32.88
CA GLN A 65 15.84 -16.53 -34.11
C GLN A 65 14.85 -17.14 -35.10
N ARG A 66 14.94 -18.46 -35.34
CA ARG A 66 14.04 -19.17 -36.26
C ARG A 66 12.59 -19.13 -35.77
N HIS A 67 12.40 -19.33 -34.46
CA HIS A 67 11.07 -19.29 -33.84
C HIS A 67 10.42 -17.92 -34.01
N TYR A 68 11.05 -16.84 -33.57
CA TYR A 68 10.46 -15.50 -33.66
C TYR A 68 10.45 -14.93 -35.08
N ASN A 69 11.30 -15.40 -35.98
CA ASN A 69 11.16 -15.03 -37.39
C ASN A 69 9.90 -15.63 -38.04
N ALA A 70 9.49 -16.84 -37.59
CA ALA A 70 8.29 -17.52 -38.05
C ALA A 70 7.02 -17.06 -37.31
N ASP A 71 7.07 -16.97 -35.97
CA ASP A 71 5.98 -16.48 -35.13
C ASP A 71 6.20 -15.01 -34.75
N ARG A 72 5.41 -14.14 -35.40
CA ARG A 72 5.49 -12.68 -35.27
C ARG A 72 4.38 -12.10 -34.40
N ASN A 73 3.57 -12.95 -33.78
CA ASN A 73 2.37 -12.52 -33.09
C ASN A 73 2.69 -11.71 -31.83
N GLY A 74 1.96 -10.62 -31.63
CA GLY A 74 2.08 -9.74 -30.46
C GLY A 74 3.28 -8.79 -30.47
N TRP A 75 4.48 -9.29 -30.75
CA TRP A 75 5.71 -8.52 -30.60
C TRP A 75 6.07 -7.68 -31.84
N HIS A 76 5.86 -8.19 -33.06
CA HIS A 76 6.45 -7.62 -34.27
C HIS A 76 5.83 -6.28 -34.64
N SER A 77 4.50 -6.18 -34.59
CA SER A 77 3.77 -4.93 -34.81
C SER A 77 4.08 -3.90 -33.73
N ALA A 78 4.17 -4.33 -32.46
CA ALA A 78 4.53 -3.45 -31.35
C ALA A 78 5.97 -2.91 -31.49
N TRP A 79 6.93 -3.77 -31.85
CA TRP A 79 8.31 -3.38 -32.13
C TRP A 79 8.39 -2.38 -33.29
N ARG A 80 7.67 -2.64 -34.38
CA ARG A 80 7.57 -1.72 -35.53
C ARG A 80 6.99 -0.37 -35.13
N GLU A 81 5.92 -0.39 -34.35
CA GLU A 81 5.25 0.82 -33.89
C GLU A 81 6.15 1.66 -32.98
N ALA A 82 6.78 1.00 -32.01
CA ALA A 82 7.75 1.63 -31.12
C ALA A 82 8.94 2.23 -31.88
N ASN A 83 9.23 1.76 -33.10
CA ASN A 83 10.33 2.25 -33.91
C ASN A 83 9.92 3.08 -35.14
N ARG A 84 8.63 3.43 -35.30
CA ARG A 84 8.09 4.07 -36.51
C ARG A 84 8.81 5.37 -36.90
N ASN A 85 9.28 6.14 -35.92
CA ASN A 85 9.94 7.43 -36.13
C ASN A 85 11.46 7.31 -36.33
N TYR A 86 12.06 6.12 -36.21
CA TYR A 86 13.50 5.92 -36.37
C TYR A 86 13.79 5.25 -37.72
N SER A 87 14.08 6.07 -38.73
CA SER A 87 14.38 5.60 -40.08
C SER A 87 15.68 4.79 -40.21
N GLU A 88 16.58 4.90 -39.23
CA GLU A 88 17.89 4.24 -39.20
C GLU A 88 17.85 2.79 -38.65
N VAL A 89 16.74 2.39 -38.02
CA VAL A 89 16.62 1.06 -37.38
C VAL A 89 16.52 -0.03 -38.45
N GLU A 90 17.28 -1.12 -38.28
CA GLU A 90 17.20 -2.27 -39.16
C GLU A 90 15.78 -2.87 -39.16
N THR A 91 15.09 -2.71 -40.28
CA THR A 91 13.70 -3.15 -40.41
C THR A 91 13.61 -4.60 -40.85
N ARG A 92 14.64 -5.21 -41.46
CA ARG A 92 14.54 -6.62 -41.88
C ARG A 92 14.53 -7.52 -40.66
N THR A 93 13.38 -8.17 -40.41
CA THR A 93 13.12 -8.94 -39.18
C THR A 93 14.22 -9.94 -38.86
N ASN A 94 14.71 -10.69 -39.85
CA ASN A 94 15.77 -11.68 -39.67
C ASN A 94 17.12 -11.05 -39.29
N ARG A 95 17.48 -9.91 -39.88
CA ARG A 95 18.73 -9.19 -39.55
C ARG A 95 18.65 -8.56 -38.18
N ALA A 96 17.49 -7.99 -37.83
CA ALA A 96 17.25 -7.40 -36.53
C ALA A 96 17.30 -8.46 -35.41
N LEU A 97 16.65 -9.61 -35.60
CA LEU A 97 16.75 -10.74 -34.65
C LEU A 97 18.18 -11.29 -34.56
N LYS A 98 18.92 -11.34 -35.67
CA LYS A 98 20.33 -11.74 -35.66
C LYS A 98 21.19 -10.75 -34.86
N ALA A 99 20.98 -9.45 -35.03
CA ALA A 99 21.64 -8.42 -34.24
C ALA A 99 21.35 -8.57 -32.74
N THR A 100 20.08 -8.80 -32.35
CA THR A 100 19.73 -9.10 -30.95
C THR A 100 20.47 -10.33 -30.45
N ALA A 101 20.52 -11.41 -31.24
CA ALA A 101 21.21 -12.64 -30.86
C ALA A 101 22.72 -12.43 -30.66
N ASP A 102 23.37 -11.65 -31.52
CA ASP A 102 24.79 -11.32 -31.38
C ASP A 102 25.05 -10.47 -30.12
N MET A 103 24.16 -9.54 -29.79
CA MET A 103 24.23 -8.75 -28.56
C MET A 103 24.05 -9.61 -27.30
N LEU A 104 23.09 -10.55 -27.32
CA LEU A 104 22.87 -11.50 -26.22
C LEU A 104 24.04 -12.46 -26.06
N GLU A 105 24.64 -12.91 -27.16
CA GLU A 105 25.84 -13.75 -27.14
C GLU A 105 27.01 -13.02 -26.47
N ASN A 106 27.24 -11.75 -26.84
CA ASN A 106 28.29 -10.93 -26.24
C ASN A 106 28.01 -10.65 -24.76
N ALA A 107 26.78 -10.33 -24.38
CA ALA A 107 26.40 -10.09 -22.99
C ALA A 107 26.40 -11.37 -22.13
N ALA A 108 26.40 -12.55 -22.73
CA ALA A 108 26.58 -13.81 -22.01
C ALA A 108 28.06 -14.10 -21.67
N LEU A 109 29.00 -13.37 -22.29
CA LEU A 109 30.40 -13.38 -21.89
C LEU A 109 30.53 -12.52 -20.62
N ALA A 110 31.10 -13.08 -19.55
CA ALA A 110 31.18 -12.46 -18.23
C ALA A 110 32.09 -11.22 -18.13
N GLU A 111 32.32 -10.53 -19.24
CA GLU A 111 33.12 -9.31 -19.36
C GLU A 111 32.25 -8.05 -19.30
N GLY A 112 30.96 -8.15 -19.63
CA GLY A 112 30.02 -7.04 -19.64
C GLY A 112 29.28 -6.88 -18.31
N VAL A 113 29.09 -5.64 -17.85
CA VAL A 113 28.28 -5.34 -16.66
C VAL A 113 26.86 -4.90 -17.04
N SER A 114 26.65 -4.53 -18.31
CA SER A 114 25.41 -3.98 -18.83
C SER A 114 24.96 -4.65 -20.13
N LEU A 115 23.63 -4.81 -20.27
CA LEU A 115 22.95 -5.22 -21.50
C LEU A 115 22.01 -4.10 -21.92
N GLU A 116 22.32 -3.46 -23.04
CA GLU A 116 21.54 -2.37 -23.60
C GLU A 116 20.96 -2.77 -24.95
N LEU A 117 19.63 -2.94 -25.01
CA LEU A 117 18.90 -3.30 -26.20
C LEU A 117 18.01 -2.13 -26.61
N HIS A 118 18.47 -1.35 -27.59
CA HIS A 118 17.75 -0.20 -28.14
C HIS A 118 17.26 -0.52 -29.55
N SER A 119 15.94 -0.51 -29.76
CA SER A 119 15.32 -0.68 -31.08
C SER A 119 15.58 -2.03 -31.76
N VAL A 120 16.22 -2.98 -31.08
CA VAL A 120 16.44 -4.36 -31.54
C VAL A 120 15.38 -5.29 -30.97
N PRO A 121 14.80 -6.20 -31.76
CA PRO A 121 13.67 -7.00 -31.32
C PRO A 121 14.08 -8.07 -30.30
N LEU A 122 13.48 -8.03 -29.12
CA LEU A 122 13.58 -9.04 -28.07
C LEU A 122 12.16 -9.39 -27.60
N PRO A 123 11.45 -10.30 -28.27
CA PRO A 123 10.07 -10.64 -27.90
C PRO A 123 9.99 -11.29 -26.51
N GLN A 124 10.93 -12.18 -26.23
CA GLN A 124 11.23 -12.80 -24.94
C GLN A 124 12.72 -13.15 -24.90
N PHE A 125 13.26 -13.33 -23.70
CA PHE A 125 14.61 -13.86 -23.53
C PHE A 125 14.71 -15.31 -24.06
N PRO A 126 15.85 -15.70 -24.65
CA PRO A 126 16.14 -17.09 -24.95
C PRO A 126 16.41 -17.87 -23.66
N GLU A 127 16.23 -19.20 -23.71
CA GLU A 127 16.60 -20.11 -22.60
C GLU A 127 18.07 -19.91 -22.19
N GLN A 128 18.41 -20.33 -20.96
CA GLN A 128 19.74 -20.19 -20.35
C GLN A 128 20.04 -18.76 -19.85
N GLU A 129 19.02 -18.08 -19.31
CA GLU A 129 19.12 -16.73 -18.77
C GLU A 129 20.07 -16.64 -17.57
N PHE A 130 20.38 -17.76 -16.91
CA PHE A 130 21.40 -17.85 -15.86
C PHE A 130 22.79 -17.34 -16.30
N ARG A 131 23.05 -17.28 -17.61
CA ARG A 131 24.27 -16.69 -18.18
C ARG A 131 24.37 -15.19 -17.90
N PHE A 132 23.25 -14.52 -17.66
CA PHE A 132 23.16 -13.09 -17.38
C PHE A 132 23.19 -12.75 -15.88
N SER A 133 23.49 -13.73 -15.03
CA SER A 133 23.53 -13.55 -13.56
C SER A 133 24.56 -12.54 -13.06
N HIS A 134 25.54 -12.19 -13.90
CA HIS A 134 26.58 -11.20 -13.62
C HIS A 134 26.18 -9.77 -14.02
N LEU A 135 25.12 -9.59 -14.83
CA LEU A 135 24.69 -8.27 -15.29
C LEU A 135 24.13 -7.45 -14.13
N GLN A 136 24.54 -6.19 -14.06
CA GLN A 136 24.08 -5.21 -13.08
C GLN A 136 23.10 -4.21 -13.69
N HIS A 137 23.19 -3.98 -15.00
CA HIS A 137 22.34 -3.00 -15.68
C HIS A 137 21.68 -3.62 -16.92
N ILE A 138 20.35 -3.59 -16.99
CA ILE A 138 19.60 -4.04 -18.17
C ILE A 138 18.68 -2.91 -18.62
N THR A 139 18.82 -2.50 -19.88
CA THR A 139 17.94 -1.56 -20.56
C THR A 139 17.36 -2.22 -21.80
N ILE A 140 16.03 -2.29 -21.89
CA ILE A 140 15.30 -2.85 -23.03
C ILE A 140 14.31 -1.79 -23.51
N ASN A 141 14.65 -1.10 -24.60
CA ASN A 141 13.87 0.00 -25.15
C ASN A 141 13.39 -0.32 -26.57
N ALA A 142 12.09 -0.19 -26.80
CA ALA A 142 11.46 -0.36 -28.11
C ALA A 142 11.84 -1.71 -28.76
N ALA A 143 11.78 -2.79 -27.99
CA ALA A 143 12.23 -4.13 -28.40
C ALA A 143 11.07 -5.10 -28.71
N GLY A 144 9.82 -4.68 -28.49
CA GLY A 144 8.67 -5.58 -28.63
C GLY A 144 8.62 -6.65 -27.53
N LEU A 145 9.24 -6.41 -26.37
CA LEU A 145 9.26 -7.34 -25.25
C LEU A 145 7.85 -7.60 -24.72
N MET A 146 7.40 -8.86 -24.82
CA MET A 146 6.07 -9.26 -24.37
C MET A 146 6.06 -9.68 -22.91
N ASN A 147 7.09 -10.42 -22.46
CA ASN A 147 7.20 -10.94 -21.10
C ASN A 147 8.68 -11.01 -20.67
N LEU A 148 8.93 -10.80 -19.38
CA LEU A 148 10.21 -11.16 -18.74
C LEU A 148 10.24 -12.65 -18.36
N PRO A 149 11.42 -13.23 -18.09
CA PRO A 149 11.55 -14.60 -17.61
C PRO A 149 10.79 -14.83 -16.30
N ALA A 150 10.17 -16.01 -16.17
CA ALA A 150 9.42 -16.34 -14.96
C ALA A 150 10.31 -16.46 -13.71
N ASN A 151 11.61 -16.73 -13.88
CA ASN A 151 12.60 -16.87 -12.81
C ASN A 151 13.60 -15.72 -12.86
N MET A 152 13.26 -14.58 -12.23
CA MET A 152 14.14 -13.41 -12.21
C MET A 152 15.38 -13.60 -11.34
N GLN A 153 15.47 -14.64 -10.50
CA GLN A 153 16.68 -14.97 -9.75
C GLN A 153 17.88 -15.24 -10.67
N GLN A 154 17.64 -15.56 -11.94
CA GLN A 154 18.69 -15.68 -12.96
C GLN A 154 19.44 -14.36 -13.21
N PHE A 155 18.90 -13.22 -12.79
CA PHE A 155 19.52 -11.89 -12.83
C PHE A 155 19.88 -11.37 -11.42
N ALA A 156 20.38 -12.25 -10.54
CA ALA A 156 20.62 -11.92 -9.13
C ALA A 156 21.53 -10.70 -8.86
N SER A 157 22.41 -10.33 -9.80
CA SER A 157 23.30 -9.16 -9.67
C SER A 157 22.67 -7.84 -10.11
N LEU A 158 21.43 -7.85 -10.60
CA LEU A 158 20.82 -6.68 -11.23
C LEU A 158 20.60 -5.53 -10.24
N GLU A 159 21.18 -4.37 -10.55
CA GLU A 159 21.03 -3.12 -9.80
C GLU A 159 20.05 -2.16 -10.48
N THR A 160 19.98 -2.15 -11.81
CA THR A 160 19.07 -1.27 -12.55
C THR A 160 18.36 -2.02 -13.68
N LEU A 161 17.04 -1.92 -13.73
CA LEU A 161 16.22 -2.47 -14.81
C LEU A 161 15.37 -1.36 -15.44
N THR A 162 15.60 -1.09 -16.72
CA THR A 162 14.81 -0.13 -17.51
C THR A 162 14.09 -0.84 -18.65
N LEU A 163 12.75 -0.75 -18.67
CA LEU A 163 11.89 -1.30 -19.70
C LEU A 163 11.10 -0.18 -20.34
N ALA A 164 11.40 0.15 -21.59
CA ALA A 164 10.77 1.29 -22.28
C ALA A 164 10.09 0.85 -23.57
N ARG A 165 8.88 1.37 -23.84
CA ARG A 165 8.19 1.23 -25.13
C ARG A 165 7.99 -0.22 -25.57
N ASN A 166 7.54 -1.07 -24.65
CA ASN A 166 7.32 -2.50 -24.90
C ASN A 166 5.85 -2.90 -24.67
N PRO A 167 5.33 -3.92 -25.39
CA PRO A 167 3.99 -4.48 -25.18
C PRO A 167 3.92 -5.41 -23.94
N LEU A 168 4.63 -5.06 -22.87
CA LEU A 168 4.73 -5.85 -21.64
C LEU A 168 3.37 -5.87 -20.93
N ARG A 169 2.84 -7.07 -20.65
CA ARG A 169 1.50 -7.22 -20.04
C ARG A 169 1.54 -7.29 -18.52
N SER A 170 2.56 -7.95 -17.99
CA SER A 170 2.76 -8.15 -16.56
C SER A 170 4.24 -8.27 -16.25
N LEU A 171 4.58 -8.08 -14.98
CA LEU A 171 5.88 -8.46 -14.44
C LEU A 171 5.76 -9.82 -13.75
N PRO A 172 6.79 -10.68 -13.83
CA PRO A 172 6.81 -11.93 -13.08
C PRO A 172 6.87 -11.66 -11.58
N ALA A 173 6.16 -12.47 -10.78
CA ALA A 173 6.19 -12.34 -9.32
C ALA A 173 7.61 -12.47 -8.73
N SER A 174 8.47 -13.25 -9.39
CA SER A 174 9.87 -13.41 -9.00
C SER A 174 10.71 -12.14 -9.15
N ILE A 175 10.22 -11.06 -9.77
CA ILE A 175 10.96 -9.79 -9.80
C ILE A 175 11.29 -9.30 -8.38
N SER A 176 10.48 -9.66 -7.39
CA SER A 176 10.75 -9.34 -5.99
C SER A 176 12.00 -10.00 -5.44
N SER A 177 12.48 -11.10 -6.03
CA SER A 177 13.72 -11.76 -5.58
C SER A 177 14.99 -10.98 -5.89
N LEU A 178 14.91 -9.88 -6.65
CA LEU A 178 16.05 -9.07 -7.03
C LEU A 178 16.47 -8.15 -5.88
N SER A 179 17.07 -8.74 -4.85
CA SER A 179 17.45 -8.03 -3.64
C SER A 179 18.49 -6.93 -3.87
N ARG A 180 19.26 -6.96 -4.96
CA ARG A 180 20.24 -5.92 -5.34
C ARG A 180 19.66 -4.77 -6.15
N LEU A 181 18.41 -4.88 -6.63
CA LEU A 181 17.81 -3.89 -7.51
C LEU A 181 17.63 -2.56 -6.75
N ARG A 182 18.27 -1.51 -7.25
CA ARG A 182 18.19 -0.13 -6.74
C ARG A 182 17.23 0.72 -7.55
N GLU A 183 17.09 0.41 -8.83
CA GLU A 183 16.22 1.15 -9.73
C GLU A 183 15.41 0.24 -10.65
N LEU A 184 14.09 0.45 -10.65
CA LEU A 184 13.16 -0.13 -11.61
C LEU A 184 12.44 0.99 -12.36
N SER A 185 12.63 1.04 -13.67
CA SER A 185 12.00 2.03 -14.54
C SER A 185 11.19 1.33 -15.64
N ILE A 186 9.91 1.64 -15.72
CA ILE A 186 8.98 1.14 -16.74
C ILE A 186 8.32 2.34 -17.40
N LEU A 187 8.63 2.57 -18.67
CA LEU A 187 8.28 3.78 -19.41
C LEU A 187 7.51 3.42 -20.68
N ALA A 188 6.38 4.06 -20.93
CA ALA A 188 5.58 3.86 -22.14
C ALA A 188 5.25 2.38 -22.41
N CYS A 189 4.85 1.65 -21.36
CA CYS A 189 4.37 0.27 -21.44
C CYS A 189 2.86 0.25 -21.13
N PRO A 190 2.00 0.67 -22.07
CA PRO A 190 0.57 0.94 -21.79
C PRO A 190 -0.24 -0.33 -21.49
N THR A 191 0.28 -1.50 -21.87
CA THR A 191 -0.36 -2.80 -21.62
C THR A 191 -0.11 -3.34 -20.21
N LEU A 192 0.83 -2.77 -19.45
CA LEU A 192 1.12 -3.17 -18.07
C LEU A 192 0.07 -2.54 -17.15
N LYS A 193 -0.84 -3.37 -16.63
CA LYS A 193 -1.99 -2.90 -15.83
C LYS A 193 -1.80 -3.02 -14.32
N GLU A 194 -0.89 -3.87 -13.90
CA GLU A 194 -0.68 -4.18 -12.48
C GLU A 194 0.79 -4.51 -12.21
N LEU A 195 1.22 -4.25 -10.98
CA LEU A 195 2.47 -4.77 -10.43
C LEU A 195 2.18 -6.08 -9.69
N PRO A 196 3.19 -6.94 -9.49
CA PRO A 196 3.04 -8.12 -8.65
C PRO A 196 2.59 -7.76 -7.24
N GLU A 197 1.71 -8.57 -6.65
CA GLU A 197 1.11 -8.29 -5.34
C GLU A 197 2.14 -8.16 -4.21
N ARG A 198 3.26 -8.87 -4.29
CA ARG A 198 4.34 -8.89 -3.28
C ARG A 198 5.65 -8.35 -3.87
N LEU A 199 5.91 -7.07 -3.66
CA LEU A 199 7.18 -6.42 -4.00
C LEU A 199 8.21 -6.55 -2.87
N ALA A 200 7.75 -6.43 -1.64
CA ALA A 200 8.50 -6.68 -0.41
C ALA A 200 7.57 -7.19 0.69
N SER A 201 8.13 -7.84 1.70
CA SER A 201 7.42 -8.27 2.90
C SER A 201 8.33 -8.14 4.11
N THR A 202 7.74 -7.94 5.29
CA THR A 202 8.46 -7.98 6.56
C THR A 202 7.99 -9.20 7.32
N ASN A 203 8.91 -10.08 7.73
CA ASN A 203 8.57 -11.28 8.50
C ASN A 203 8.37 -10.95 9.99
N ALA A 204 7.89 -11.92 10.78
CA ALA A 204 7.60 -11.73 12.21
C ALA A 204 8.84 -11.35 13.05
N SER A 205 10.04 -11.65 12.56
CA SER A 205 11.32 -11.24 13.16
C SER A 205 11.76 -9.82 12.77
N GLY A 206 10.97 -9.09 11.97
CA GLY A 206 11.30 -7.76 11.49
C GLY A 206 12.30 -7.73 10.32
N GLU A 207 12.67 -8.88 9.76
CA GLU A 207 13.53 -8.92 8.56
C GLU A 207 12.70 -8.64 7.32
N HIS A 208 13.28 -7.86 6.41
CA HIS A 208 12.67 -7.51 5.15
C HIS A 208 13.12 -8.46 4.05
N GLU A 209 12.17 -8.93 3.25
CA GLU A 209 12.39 -9.76 2.06
C GLU A 209 11.84 -9.05 0.83
N GLY A 210 12.38 -9.39 -0.35
CA GLY A 210 11.95 -8.84 -1.64
C GLY A 210 12.89 -7.76 -2.17
N LEU A 211 12.30 -6.69 -2.74
CA LEU A 211 13.01 -5.53 -3.30
C LEU A 211 13.57 -4.59 -2.22
N VAL A 212 14.32 -5.15 -1.27
CA VAL A 212 14.76 -4.46 -0.06
C VAL A 212 15.73 -3.32 -0.33
N ASN A 213 16.48 -3.32 -1.44
CA ASN A 213 17.41 -2.25 -1.80
C ASN A 213 16.85 -1.26 -2.83
N LEU A 214 15.57 -1.38 -3.23
CA LEU A 214 15.00 -0.51 -4.25
C LEU A 214 14.89 0.92 -3.73
N GLN A 215 15.52 1.86 -4.45
CA GLN A 215 15.57 3.28 -4.11
C GLN A 215 14.70 4.12 -5.03
N THR A 216 14.48 3.67 -6.26
CA THR A 216 13.72 4.41 -7.26
C THR A 216 12.81 3.46 -8.04
N LEU A 217 11.52 3.78 -8.04
CA LEU A 217 10.51 3.11 -8.85
C LEU A 217 9.86 4.15 -9.77
N ARG A 218 10.01 3.97 -11.08
CA ARG A 218 9.44 4.86 -12.11
C ARG A 218 8.47 4.09 -12.99
N LEU A 219 7.22 4.52 -13.02
CA LEU A 219 6.12 3.95 -13.80
C LEU A 219 5.51 5.10 -14.61
N GLU A 220 5.98 5.32 -15.82
CA GLU A 220 5.51 6.43 -16.66
C GLU A 220 4.76 5.89 -17.88
N GLN A 221 3.60 6.46 -18.19
CA GLN A 221 2.79 6.06 -19.35
C GLN A 221 2.48 4.56 -19.35
N THR A 222 2.05 4.05 -18.18
CA THR A 222 1.64 2.65 -17.99
C THR A 222 0.12 2.55 -17.91
N GLY A 223 -0.40 1.33 -17.92
CA GLY A 223 -1.82 1.03 -17.69
C GLY A 223 -2.17 0.84 -16.20
N ILE A 224 -1.26 1.17 -15.27
CA ILE A 224 -1.42 0.87 -13.84
C ILE A 224 -2.53 1.70 -13.21
N THR A 225 -3.50 1.02 -12.61
CA THR A 225 -4.68 1.65 -11.97
C THR A 225 -4.60 1.74 -10.44
N SER A 226 -3.77 0.90 -9.82
CA SER A 226 -3.53 0.84 -8.37
C SER A 226 -2.16 0.25 -8.07
N LEU A 227 -1.59 0.60 -6.92
CA LEU A 227 -0.33 0.03 -6.43
C LEU A 227 -0.64 -1.09 -5.42
N PRO A 228 0.16 -2.16 -5.36
CA PRO A 228 -0.03 -3.24 -4.39
C PRO A 228 0.29 -2.74 -2.97
N ALA A 229 -0.42 -3.24 -1.96
CA ALA A 229 -0.19 -2.86 -0.56
C ALA A 229 1.27 -3.07 -0.12
N SER A 230 1.95 -4.08 -0.66
CA SER A 230 3.36 -4.38 -0.39
C SER A 230 4.35 -3.28 -0.81
N ILE A 231 3.92 -2.28 -1.59
CA ILE A 231 4.79 -1.15 -1.95
C ILE A 231 5.26 -0.37 -0.72
N THR A 232 4.46 -0.33 0.34
CA THR A 232 4.79 0.37 1.59
C THR A 232 5.84 -0.38 2.41
N SER A 233 6.07 -1.66 2.11
CA SER A 233 7.12 -2.47 2.74
C SER A 233 8.53 -2.21 2.15
N LEU A 234 8.65 -1.36 1.12
CA LEU A 234 9.94 -1.00 0.50
C LEU A 234 10.73 -0.01 1.37
N GLN A 235 11.49 -0.54 2.32
CA GLN A 235 12.21 0.23 3.35
C GLN A 235 13.26 1.23 2.82
N ASN A 236 13.76 1.02 1.59
CA ASN A 236 14.79 1.86 0.99
C ASN A 236 14.30 2.76 -0.14
N LEU A 237 13.00 2.76 -0.45
CA LEU A 237 12.46 3.53 -1.57
C LEU A 237 12.49 5.02 -1.25
N LYS A 238 13.22 5.78 -2.06
CA LYS A 238 13.36 7.24 -1.93
C LYS A 238 12.50 8.01 -2.91
N ARG A 239 12.30 7.45 -4.11
CA ARG A 239 11.55 8.09 -5.17
C ARG A 239 10.54 7.13 -5.75
N LEU A 240 9.27 7.50 -5.65
CA LEU A 240 8.16 6.84 -6.33
C LEU A 240 7.58 7.79 -7.37
N GLN A 241 7.71 7.43 -8.64
CA GLN A 241 7.16 8.20 -9.75
C GLN A 241 6.14 7.35 -10.49
N VAL A 242 4.88 7.75 -10.48
CA VAL A 242 3.79 7.15 -11.25
C VAL A 242 3.20 8.26 -12.11
N ARG A 243 3.64 8.38 -13.36
CA ARG A 243 3.24 9.50 -14.22
C ARG A 243 2.40 9.07 -15.41
N ASN A 244 1.50 9.94 -15.84
CA ASN A 244 0.68 9.75 -17.04
C ASN A 244 0.04 8.35 -17.10
N SER A 245 -0.40 7.85 -15.94
CA SER A 245 -0.95 6.50 -15.78
C SER A 245 -2.33 6.61 -15.13
N PRO A 246 -3.25 5.66 -15.37
CA PRO A 246 -4.63 5.73 -14.88
C PRO A 246 -4.76 5.37 -13.39
N LEU A 247 -3.80 5.80 -12.54
CA LEU A 247 -3.81 5.57 -11.10
C LEU A 247 -5.05 6.22 -10.49
N SER A 248 -5.93 5.41 -9.92
CA SER A 248 -7.26 5.84 -9.46
C SER A 248 -7.31 6.12 -7.95
N SER A 249 -6.45 5.46 -7.19
CA SER A 249 -6.34 5.60 -5.73
C SER A 249 -4.90 5.36 -5.27
N LEU A 250 -4.60 5.84 -4.08
CA LEU A 250 -3.34 5.60 -3.38
C LEU A 250 -3.67 5.29 -1.92
N ASP A 251 -3.00 4.29 -1.35
CA ASP A 251 -3.20 3.88 0.04
C ASP A 251 -2.52 4.89 1.00
N PRO A 252 -3.19 5.35 2.08
CA PRO A 252 -2.58 6.20 3.11
C PRO A 252 -1.28 5.66 3.70
N ALA A 253 -1.08 4.34 3.71
CA ALA A 253 0.15 3.72 4.19
C ALA A 253 1.40 4.13 3.39
N ILE A 254 1.26 4.76 2.21
CA ILE A 254 2.38 5.38 1.48
C ILE A 254 3.15 6.41 2.33
N HIS A 255 2.46 7.06 3.27
CA HIS A 255 3.03 8.05 4.17
C HIS A 255 3.82 7.46 5.34
N HIS A 256 3.81 6.14 5.50
CA HIS A 256 4.58 5.42 6.52
C HIS A 256 5.91 4.89 5.99
N MET A 257 6.25 5.17 4.73
CA MET A 257 7.48 4.71 4.11
C MET A 257 8.69 5.50 4.67
N PRO A 258 9.65 4.84 5.35
CA PRO A 258 10.63 5.51 6.21
C PRO A 258 11.66 6.36 5.46
N LYS A 259 11.84 6.13 4.15
CA LYS A 259 12.83 6.83 3.32
C LYS A 259 12.24 7.53 2.10
N LEU A 260 10.91 7.60 1.97
CA LEU A 260 10.27 8.20 0.81
C LEU A 260 10.44 9.73 0.83
N GLU A 261 11.27 10.24 -0.08
CA GLU A 261 11.60 11.67 -0.19
C GLU A 261 10.84 12.35 -1.34
N GLU A 262 10.46 11.60 -2.39
CA GLU A 262 9.77 12.13 -3.56
C GLU A 262 8.62 11.21 -3.97
N LEU A 263 7.43 11.81 -4.09
CA LEU A 263 6.25 11.21 -4.66
C LEU A 263 5.79 12.06 -5.83
N ASP A 264 5.90 11.50 -7.03
CA ASP A 264 5.49 12.17 -8.26
C ASP A 264 4.37 11.39 -8.93
N LEU A 265 3.18 11.99 -8.95
CA LEU A 265 1.98 11.43 -9.56
C LEU A 265 1.55 12.23 -10.80
N GLN A 266 2.46 12.99 -11.42
CA GLN A 266 2.12 13.92 -12.48
C GLN A 266 1.29 13.25 -13.59
N GLY A 267 0.17 13.87 -13.97
CA GLY A 267 -0.68 13.40 -15.06
C GLY A 267 -1.46 12.12 -14.71
N CYS A 268 -1.58 11.77 -13.42
CA CYS A 268 -2.52 10.73 -12.97
C CYS A 268 -3.95 11.26 -13.01
N THR A 269 -4.51 11.39 -14.22
CA THR A 269 -5.83 12.00 -14.44
C THR A 269 -6.98 11.18 -13.86
N ALA A 270 -6.78 9.91 -13.47
CA ALA A 270 -7.81 9.11 -12.82
C ALA A 270 -7.87 9.31 -11.29
N LEU A 271 -6.85 9.95 -10.70
CA LEU A 271 -6.75 10.16 -9.26
C LEU A 271 -7.75 11.23 -8.82
N ARG A 272 -8.73 10.83 -8.02
CA ARG A 272 -9.80 11.74 -7.55
C ARG A 272 -9.49 12.40 -6.22
N ASN A 273 -8.86 11.69 -5.30
CA ASN A 273 -8.52 12.21 -3.98
C ASN A 273 -7.09 11.80 -3.65
N TYR A 274 -6.34 12.70 -3.02
CA TYR A 274 -5.07 12.34 -2.39
C TYR A 274 -5.33 11.75 -1.00
N PRO A 275 -4.69 10.64 -0.60
CA PRO A 275 -4.99 9.98 0.67
C PRO A 275 -4.60 10.86 1.87
N PRO A 276 -5.27 10.70 3.03
CA PRO A 276 -4.83 11.31 4.29
C PRO A 276 -3.45 10.84 4.72
N ILE A 277 -2.77 11.66 5.52
CA ILE A 277 -1.40 11.38 5.98
C ILE A 277 -1.41 10.49 7.23
N PHE A 278 -2.36 10.70 8.14
CA PHE A 278 -2.58 9.94 9.39
C PHE A 278 -1.32 9.78 10.26
N GLY A 279 -0.58 10.87 10.46
CA GLY A 279 0.66 10.83 11.27
C GLY A 279 1.82 10.13 10.57
N GLY A 280 1.68 9.80 9.28
CA GLY A 280 2.74 9.19 8.48
C GLY A 280 4.03 10.00 8.53
N SER A 281 5.11 9.31 8.91
CA SER A 281 6.43 9.90 9.19
C SER A 281 7.38 9.89 7.99
N ALA A 282 6.88 9.62 6.78
CA ALA A 282 7.70 9.65 5.58
C ALA A 282 8.40 11.01 5.44
N PRO A 283 9.73 11.04 5.20
CA PRO A 283 10.52 12.27 5.06
C PRO A 283 10.31 12.92 3.68
N LEU A 284 9.05 13.16 3.31
CA LEU A 284 8.65 13.59 1.98
C LEU A 284 9.03 15.05 1.76
N LYS A 285 9.92 15.29 0.79
CA LYS A 285 10.40 16.61 0.38
C LYS A 285 9.66 17.13 -0.84
N ARG A 286 9.28 16.25 -1.77
CA ARG A 286 8.63 16.64 -3.03
C ARG A 286 7.35 15.85 -3.26
N LEU A 287 6.25 16.58 -3.40
CA LEU A 287 4.95 16.04 -3.79
C LEU A 287 4.50 16.71 -5.08
N ASN A 288 4.56 15.97 -6.19
CA ASN A 288 4.12 16.46 -7.49
C ASN A 288 2.80 15.80 -7.89
N LEU A 289 1.73 16.60 -7.91
CA LEU A 289 0.39 16.22 -8.35
C LEU A 289 -0.01 17.00 -9.60
N LYS A 290 0.97 17.56 -10.31
CA LYS A 290 0.74 18.38 -11.49
C LYS A 290 -0.07 17.61 -12.55
N ASP A 291 -0.96 18.28 -13.25
CA ASP A 291 -1.79 17.74 -14.34
C ASP A 291 -2.70 16.56 -13.88
N CYS A 292 -2.93 16.39 -12.57
CA CYS A 292 -3.96 15.49 -12.03
C CYS A 292 -5.35 16.14 -12.15
N SER A 293 -5.86 16.22 -13.37
CA SER A 293 -7.04 17.03 -13.72
C SER A 293 -8.31 16.67 -12.95
N ASN A 294 -8.52 15.41 -12.54
CA ASN A 294 -9.68 14.97 -11.76
C ASN A 294 -9.47 14.97 -10.24
N LEU A 295 -8.33 15.47 -9.75
CA LEU A 295 -8.10 15.59 -8.31
C LEU A 295 -9.08 16.62 -7.72
N GLY A 296 -10.04 16.15 -6.93
CA GLY A 296 -11.10 16.95 -6.32
C GLY A 296 -10.77 17.45 -4.91
N SER A 297 -10.00 16.68 -4.13
CA SER A 297 -9.63 17.06 -2.77
C SER A 297 -8.20 16.66 -2.38
N LEU A 298 -7.66 17.44 -1.45
CA LEU A 298 -6.46 17.16 -0.67
C LEU A 298 -6.86 16.93 0.79
N PRO A 299 -6.09 16.16 1.56
CA PRO A 299 -6.45 15.83 2.92
C PRO A 299 -6.24 17.01 3.88
N LEU A 300 -6.96 17.02 5.01
CA LEU A 300 -6.92 18.12 5.97
C LEU A 300 -5.63 18.14 6.81
N ASP A 301 -4.93 17.02 6.90
CA ASP A 301 -3.70 16.86 7.66
C ASP A 301 -2.43 17.13 6.84
N MET A 302 -2.53 17.81 5.68
CA MET A 302 -1.36 18.18 4.85
C MET A 302 -0.19 18.82 5.61
N HIS A 303 -0.48 19.55 6.69
CA HIS A 303 0.50 20.20 7.56
C HIS A 303 1.44 19.24 8.29
N THR A 304 1.14 17.93 8.36
CA THR A 304 2.00 16.91 8.97
C THR A 304 3.22 16.58 8.11
N LEU A 305 3.21 16.94 6.81
CA LEU A 305 4.37 16.84 5.92
C LEU A 305 5.40 17.94 6.23
N THR A 306 6.01 17.85 7.41
CA THR A 306 6.89 18.87 7.98
C THR A 306 8.22 19.05 7.24
N GLN A 307 8.60 18.11 6.38
CA GLN A 307 9.81 18.16 5.56
C GLN A 307 9.55 18.59 4.10
N LEU A 308 8.31 18.97 3.77
CA LEU A 308 7.94 19.26 2.39
C LEU A 308 8.59 20.56 1.87
N GLU A 309 9.35 20.44 0.79
CA GLU A 309 10.07 21.53 0.12
C GLU A 309 9.35 21.98 -1.16
N GLU A 310 8.67 21.07 -1.86
CA GLU A 310 7.92 21.38 -3.09
C GLU A 310 6.57 20.65 -3.12
N LEU A 311 5.51 21.41 -3.38
CA LEU A 311 4.17 20.92 -3.65
C LEU A 311 3.67 21.51 -4.98
N ASP A 312 3.46 20.67 -5.99
CA ASP A 312 2.95 21.10 -7.29
C ASP A 312 1.54 20.56 -7.55
N LEU A 313 0.59 21.48 -7.70
CA LEU A 313 -0.84 21.25 -7.95
C LEU A 313 -1.28 21.91 -9.26
N ARG A 314 -0.36 22.40 -10.10
CA ARG A 314 -0.71 23.04 -11.39
C ARG A 314 -1.45 22.04 -12.28
N GLY A 315 -2.46 22.48 -13.03
CA GLY A 315 -3.25 21.58 -13.88
C GLY A 315 -4.24 20.67 -13.13
N CYS A 316 -4.41 20.84 -11.82
CA CYS A 316 -5.51 20.23 -11.05
C CYS A 316 -6.81 21.02 -11.26
N ASP A 317 -7.44 20.82 -12.42
CA ASP A 317 -8.59 21.62 -12.86
C ASP A 317 -9.89 21.37 -12.07
N ASN A 318 -10.02 20.20 -11.42
CA ASN A 318 -11.16 19.86 -10.57
C ASN A 318 -10.94 20.10 -9.07
N LEU A 319 -9.76 20.57 -8.65
CA LEU A 319 -9.47 20.84 -7.23
C LEU A 319 -10.19 22.11 -6.77
N ILE A 320 -11.37 22.03 -6.16
CA ILE A 320 -12.20 23.22 -5.89
C ILE A 320 -11.62 24.09 -4.78
N ARG A 321 -11.03 23.47 -3.76
CA ARG A 321 -10.54 24.16 -2.55
C ARG A 321 -9.26 23.53 -2.04
N LEU A 322 -8.40 24.36 -1.47
CA LEU A 322 -7.27 23.94 -0.68
C LEU A 322 -7.71 23.74 0.79
N PRO A 323 -7.15 22.76 1.52
CA PRO A 323 -7.36 22.64 2.95
C PRO A 323 -6.65 23.80 3.67
N SER A 324 -7.27 24.35 4.72
CA SER A 324 -6.69 25.49 5.47
C SER A 324 -5.32 25.18 6.09
N SER A 325 -5.08 23.90 6.40
CA SER A 325 -3.79 23.38 6.88
C SER A 325 -2.63 23.57 5.90
N ILE A 326 -2.89 23.76 4.60
CA ILE A 326 -1.85 24.03 3.60
C ILE A 326 -1.05 25.30 3.94
N GLY A 327 -1.67 26.26 4.66
CA GLY A 327 -1.02 27.48 5.14
C GLY A 327 0.01 27.23 6.23
N ARG A 328 -0.04 26.06 6.90
CA ARG A 328 0.89 25.63 7.97
C ARG A 328 2.03 24.74 7.47
N LEU A 329 2.09 24.46 6.17
CA LEU A 329 3.26 23.82 5.57
C LEU A 329 4.53 24.67 5.80
N PRO A 330 5.74 24.08 5.74
CA PRO A 330 6.98 24.80 5.96
C PRO A 330 7.08 26.09 5.13
N ALA A 331 7.56 27.18 5.73
CA ALA A 331 7.59 28.49 5.07
C ALA A 331 8.48 28.51 3.80
N ASN A 332 9.50 27.65 3.75
CA ASN A 332 10.38 27.42 2.61
C ASN A 332 9.75 26.50 1.54
N CYS A 333 8.60 25.88 1.82
CA CYS A 333 7.90 25.03 0.87
C CYS A 333 7.41 25.87 -0.33
N THR A 334 7.85 25.49 -1.52
CA THR A 334 7.35 26.07 -2.78
C THR A 334 6.05 25.39 -3.16
N ILE A 335 4.95 26.10 -2.98
CA ILE A 335 3.60 25.61 -3.32
C ILE A 335 3.17 26.25 -4.63
N ARG A 336 2.93 25.44 -5.67
CA ARG A 336 2.42 25.89 -6.96
C ARG A 336 0.99 25.39 -7.13
N VAL A 337 0.05 26.31 -7.32
CA VAL A 337 -1.38 26.00 -7.45
C VAL A 337 -1.93 26.47 -8.80
N PRO A 338 -3.10 25.96 -9.24
CA PRO A 338 -3.83 26.55 -10.37
C PRO A 338 -4.16 28.02 -10.08
N PRO A 339 -4.18 28.91 -11.09
CA PRO A 339 -4.36 30.36 -10.87
C PRO A 339 -5.59 30.72 -10.03
N ARG A 340 -6.69 29.95 -10.15
CA ARG A 340 -7.92 30.14 -9.39
C ARG A 340 -7.80 29.90 -7.88
N LEU A 341 -6.85 29.08 -7.43
CA LEU A 341 -6.62 28.76 -6.02
C LEU A 341 -5.52 29.62 -5.39
N GLN A 342 -4.79 30.41 -6.18
CA GLN A 342 -3.73 31.29 -5.69
C GLN A 342 -4.23 32.26 -4.60
N PRO A 343 -5.38 32.96 -4.75
CA PRO A 343 -5.87 33.86 -3.72
C PRO A 343 -6.20 33.14 -2.39
N GLN A 344 -6.69 31.90 -2.47
CA GLN A 344 -6.99 31.08 -1.31
C GLN A 344 -5.71 30.68 -0.56
N LEU A 345 -4.67 30.28 -1.30
CA LEU A 345 -3.36 29.99 -0.72
C LEU A 345 -2.75 31.21 -0.02
N ASP A 346 -2.80 32.37 -0.67
CA ASP A 346 -2.27 33.62 -0.13
C ASP A 346 -2.99 34.00 1.18
N HIS A 347 -4.32 33.86 1.22
CA HIS A 347 -5.12 34.07 2.42
C HIS A 347 -4.72 33.12 3.57
N TYR A 348 -4.56 31.82 3.30
CA TYR A 348 -4.16 30.86 4.33
C TYR A 348 -2.75 31.11 4.86
N ARG A 349 -1.80 31.51 4.00
CA ARG A 349 -0.44 31.88 4.44
C ARG A 349 -0.43 33.16 5.28
N LEU A 350 -1.22 34.16 4.93
CA LEU A 350 -1.36 35.38 5.73
C LEU A 350 -1.99 35.09 7.10
N SER A 351 -3.03 34.25 7.14
CA SER A 351 -3.67 33.84 8.38
C SER A 351 -2.71 33.05 9.28
N ALA A 352 -1.93 32.12 8.71
CA ALA A 352 -0.96 31.34 9.46
C ALA A 352 0.17 32.21 10.04
N ARG A 353 0.72 33.13 9.23
CA ARG A 353 1.76 34.08 9.69
C ARG A 353 1.24 35.04 10.75
N SER A 354 0.00 35.49 10.64
CA SER A 354 -0.61 36.38 11.64
C SER A 354 -0.79 35.66 12.98
N ALA A 355 -1.18 34.38 12.94
CA ALA A 355 -1.24 33.54 14.14
C ALA A 355 0.15 33.30 14.75
N GLU A 356 1.20 33.11 13.95
CA GLU A 356 2.59 33.02 14.44
C GLU A 356 3.14 34.34 15.01
N LEU A 357 2.80 35.48 14.41
CA LEU A 357 3.21 36.80 14.90
C LEU A 357 2.49 37.19 16.20
N GLN A 358 1.22 36.81 16.35
CA GLN A 358 0.51 36.96 17.62
C GLN A 358 1.08 36.04 18.72
N ARG A 359 1.67 34.90 18.34
CA ARG A 359 2.44 34.04 19.26
C ARG A 359 3.85 34.58 19.59
N THR A 360 4.37 35.57 18.85
CA THR A 360 5.77 36.04 18.95
C THR A 360 5.97 37.55 19.17
N GLY A 361 4.91 38.33 19.46
CA GLY A 361 4.99 39.79 19.63
C GLY A 361 5.87 40.26 20.82
N PRO A 362 6.60 41.39 20.69
CA PRO A 362 7.57 41.85 21.69
C PRO A 362 6.91 42.51 22.90
N SER A 363 7.31 42.08 24.09
CA SER A 363 6.96 42.74 25.36
C SER A 363 7.65 44.11 25.45
N ILE A 364 6.89 45.20 25.30
CA ILE A 364 7.38 46.55 25.62
C ILE A 364 7.30 46.74 27.15
N PRO A 365 8.38 47.09 27.86
CA PRO A 365 8.31 47.38 29.28
C PRO A 365 7.82 48.83 29.49
N GLY A 366 6.55 48.98 29.83
CA GLY A 366 5.96 50.21 30.37
C GLY A 366 5.70 50.06 31.88
N PRO A 367 5.78 51.15 32.68
CA PRO A 367 6.02 51.05 34.11
C PRO A 367 4.78 50.62 34.90
N SER A 368 5.01 49.67 35.80
CA SER A 368 4.33 49.42 37.07
C SER A 368 2.97 50.11 37.31
N GLY A 369 1.90 49.31 37.26
CA GLY A 369 0.59 49.62 37.83
C GLY A 369 -0.27 48.35 37.88
N HIS A 370 -0.63 47.96 39.10
CA HIS A 370 -1.29 46.70 39.49
C HIS A 370 -2.42 46.18 38.57
N GLY A 371 -2.38 44.87 38.26
CA GLY A 371 -3.49 44.10 37.70
C GLY A 371 -3.07 42.68 37.32
N ALA A 372 -3.48 41.70 38.11
CA ALA A 372 -3.06 40.31 37.99
C ALA A 372 -3.71 39.58 36.78
N SER A 373 -2.84 38.86 36.05
CA SER A 373 -3.04 37.54 35.41
C SER A 373 -4.21 37.33 34.43
N ALA A 374 -3.92 37.44 33.14
CA ALA A 374 -4.67 36.77 32.07
C ALA A 374 -3.82 36.35 30.84
N SER A 375 -2.48 36.39 30.89
CA SER A 375 -1.60 36.07 29.74
C SER A 375 -0.83 34.74 29.85
N SER A 376 -0.90 34.02 30.99
CA SER A 376 -0.26 32.71 31.15
C SER A 376 -1.17 31.53 30.78
N SER A 377 -2.48 31.74 30.65
CA SER A 377 -3.43 30.66 30.35
C SER A 377 -3.39 30.21 28.89
N VAL A 378 -3.12 31.12 27.94
CA VAL A 378 -3.20 30.86 26.49
C VAL A 378 -2.03 30.01 25.97
N THR A 379 -0.79 30.30 26.40
CA THR A 379 0.39 29.49 26.06
C THR A 379 0.36 28.13 26.74
N THR A 380 -0.17 28.07 27.97
CA THR A 380 -0.35 26.80 28.70
C THR A 380 -1.44 25.95 28.04
N THR A 381 -2.56 26.54 27.59
CA THR A 381 -3.61 25.79 26.87
C THR A 381 -3.16 25.31 25.50
N GLU A 382 -2.39 26.08 24.74
CA GLU A 382 -1.83 25.61 23.46
C GLU A 382 -0.81 24.46 23.64
N LEU A 383 0.08 24.55 24.65
CA LEU A 383 1.01 23.47 24.97
C LEU A 383 0.30 22.22 25.49
N LEU A 384 -0.72 22.39 26.33
CA LEU A 384 -1.55 21.29 26.83
C LEU A 384 -2.38 20.66 25.70
N HIS A 385 -2.90 21.44 24.77
CA HIS A 385 -3.63 20.93 23.60
C HIS A 385 -2.71 20.14 22.67
N LYS A 386 -1.48 20.63 22.43
CA LYS A 386 -0.47 19.91 21.66
C LYS A 386 -0.05 18.60 22.34
N ALA A 387 0.21 18.63 23.65
CA ALA A 387 0.54 17.43 24.43
C ALA A 387 -0.62 16.42 24.47
N ALA A 388 -1.86 16.90 24.50
CA ALA A 388 -3.05 16.05 24.44
C ALA A 388 -3.21 15.39 23.07
N LEU A 389 -2.96 16.11 21.97
CA LEU A 389 -2.95 15.55 20.62
C LEU A 389 -1.88 14.47 20.46
N GLU A 390 -0.64 14.77 20.88
CA GLU A 390 0.46 13.79 20.85
C GLU A 390 0.13 12.54 21.68
N ARG A 391 -0.52 12.71 22.85
CA ARG A 391 -0.94 11.57 23.68
C ARG A 391 -2.03 10.72 23.00
N ILE A 392 -3.03 11.35 22.38
CA ILE A 392 -4.08 10.64 21.64
C ILE A 392 -3.46 9.83 20.50
N GLU A 393 -2.54 10.45 19.76
CA GLU A 393 -1.84 9.83 18.64
C GLU A 393 -0.96 8.66 19.08
N ASN A 394 -0.13 8.84 20.11
CA ASN A 394 0.71 7.77 20.66
C ASN A 394 -0.13 6.59 21.16
N THR A 395 -1.28 6.88 21.78
CA THR A 395 -2.19 5.84 22.27
C THR A 395 -2.86 5.10 21.11
N ALA A 396 -3.29 5.81 20.06
CA ALA A 396 -3.87 5.19 18.85
C ALA A 396 -2.83 4.28 18.16
N GLN A 397 -1.59 4.74 18.04
CA GLN A 397 -0.50 3.98 17.45
C GLN A 397 -0.19 2.71 18.26
N ALA A 398 -0.15 2.82 19.58
CA ALA A 398 0.08 1.68 20.47
C ALA A 398 -1.10 0.68 20.44
N MET A 399 -2.34 1.16 20.32
CA MET A 399 -3.51 0.30 20.09
C MET A 399 -3.45 -0.41 18.73
N LEU A 400 -3.05 0.29 17.66
CA LEU A 400 -2.88 -0.31 16.33
C LEU A 400 -1.76 -1.34 16.31
N SER A 401 -0.62 -1.07 16.94
CA SER A 401 0.47 -2.03 17.08
C SER A 401 0.04 -3.26 17.91
N ALA A 402 -0.72 -3.05 19.00
CA ALA A 402 -1.29 -4.17 19.76
C ALA A 402 -2.22 -5.05 18.90
N VAL A 403 -3.01 -4.44 18.00
CA VAL A 403 -3.86 -5.17 17.05
C VAL A 403 -3.00 -5.88 16.01
N ILE A 404 -2.19 -5.16 15.26
CA ILE A 404 -1.53 -5.68 14.05
C ILE A 404 -0.33 -6.56 14.38
N ASP A 405 0.52 -6.13 15.31
CA ASP A 405 1.81 -6.77 15.59
C ASP A 405 1.71 -7.81 16.70
N VAL A 406 0.86 -7.56 17.70
CA VAL A 406 0.72 -8.42 18.89
C VAL A 406 -0.57 -9.27 18.86
N GLU A 407 -1.45 -9.04 17.87
CA GLU A 407 -2.70 -9.80 17.67
C GLU A 407 -3.67 -9.74 18.87
N ARG A 408 -3.61 -8.65 19.65
CA ARG A 408 -4.39 -8.43 20.87
C ARG A 408 -5.47 -7.38 20.68
N ASN A 409 -6.56 -7.54 21.43
CA ASN A 409 -7.69 -6.62 21.42
C ASN A 409 -7.51 -5.54 22.51
N PRO A 410 -7.27 -4.26 22.15
CA PRO A 410 -7.04 -3.21 23.13
C PRO A 410 -8.32 -2.71 23.83
N PHE A 411 -9.50 -3.20 23.43
CA PHE A 411 -10.80 -2.78 23.98
C PHE A 411 -11.35 -3.74 25.06
N LEU A 412 -10.57 -4.77 25.42
CA LEU A 412 -10.93 -5.74 26.46
C LEU A 412 -9.87 -5.77 27.55
N GLU A 413 -10.33 -5.96 28.78
CA GLU A 413 -9.46 -6.05 29.95
C GLU A 413 -8.42 -7.18 29.79
N GLY A 414 -7.16 -6.89 30.12
CA GLY A 414 -6.05 -7.84 29.96
C GLY A 414 -5.57 -8.05 28.51
N ALA A 415 -6.14 -7.32 27.54
CA ALA A 415 -5.77 -7.34 26.13
C ALA A 415 -5.68 -8.77 25.54
N PRO A 416 -6.77 -9.56 25.56
CA PRO A 416 -6.77 -10.93 25.05
C PRO A 416 -6.55 -10.99 23.53
N PHE A 417 -6.10 -12.15 23.03
CA PHE A 417 -5.96 -12.39 21.59
C PHE A 417 -7.33 -12.37 20.90
N TYR A 418 -7.41 -11.72 19.73
CA TYR A 418 -8.61 -11.78 18.91
C TYR A 418 -8.55 -12.87 17.84
N LEU A 419 -7.40 -13.48 17.56
CA LEU A 419 -7.32 -14.57 16.58
C LEU A 419 -8.07 -15.82 17.09
N PRO A 420 -8.95 -16.44 16.27
CA PRO A 420 -9.76 -17.59 16.70
C PRO A 420 -8.98 -18.72 17.35
N GLU A 421 -7.74 -18.97 16.89
CA GLU A 421 -6.90 -20.08 17.34
C GLU A 421 -6.19 -19.83 18.68
N LYS A 422 -5.97 -18.56 19.04
CA LYS A 422 -5.24 -18.13 20.26
C LYS A 422 -6.18 -17.56 21.32
N ARG A 423 -7.48 -17.54 21.03
CA ARG A 423 -8.51 -16.88 21.82
C ARG A 423 -8.88 -17.73 23.05
N PRO A 424 -8.88 -17.15 24.28
CA PRO A 424 -9.37 -17.85 25.46
C PRO A 424 -10.86 -18.24 25.33
N PRO A 425 -11.29 -19.38 25.89
CA PRO A 425 -12.70 -19.75 25.88
C PRO A 425 -13.54 -18.67 26.60
N ASN A 426 -14.75 -18.40 26.10
CA ASN A 426 -15.70 -17.39 26.59
C ASN A 426 -15.29 -15.92 26.39
N THR A 427 -14.30 -15.61 25.55
CA THR A 427 -14.06 -14.22 25.15
C THR A 427 -15.01 -13.79 24.03
N PRO A 428 -15.43 -12.51 24.01
CA PRO A 428 -16.26 -11.95 22.96
C PRO A 428 -15.72 -12.27 21.57
N THR A 429 -16.62 -12.66 20.68
CA THR A 429 -16.32 -13.05 19.30
C THR A 429 -16.81 -12.03 18.28
N THR A 430 -17.77 -11.19 18.68
CA THR A 430 -18.38 -10.17 17.84
C THR A 430 -18.25 -8.77 18.43
N PHE A 431 -18.38 -7.76 17.58
CA PHE A 431 -18.29 -6.34 17.96
C PHE A 431 -19.28 -5.93 19.05
N GLY A 432 -20.52 -6.42 18.97
CA GLY A 432 -21.60 -6.08 19.89
C GLY A 432 -21.48 -6.71 21.27
N GLU A 433 -20.63 -7.73 21.43
CA GLU A 433 -20.37 -8.37 22.74
C GLU A 433 -19.37 -7.57 23.59
N ILE A 434 -18.68 -6.58 23.02
CA ILE A 434 -17.72 -5.72 23.73
C ILE A 434 -18.42 -4.41 24.12
N PRO A 435 -18.65 -4.14 25.42
CA PRO A 435 -19.44 -3.00 25.87
C PRO A 435 -18.92 -1.64 25.37
N VAL A 436 -17.59 -1.47 25.29
CA VAL A 436 -16.96 -0.23 24.81
C VAL A 436 -17.23 -0.02 23.31
N LEU A 437 -17.11 -1.08 22.50
CA LEU A 437 -17.34 -1.02 21.06
C LEU A 437 -18.83 -0.85 20.73
N GLN A 438 -19.71 -1.48 21.51
CA GLN A 438 -21.15 -1.27 21.41
C GLN A 438 -21.51 0.18 21.71
N LYS A 439 -20.99 0.73 22.81
CA LYS A 439 -21.22 2.14 23.17
C LYS A 439 -20.68 3.10 22.12
N MET A 440 -19.48 2.85 21.61
CA MET A 440 -18.93 3.60 20.49
C MET A 440 -19.89 3.53 19.30
N LEU A 441 -20.36 2.34 18.90
CA LEU A 441 -21.33 2.18 17.81
C LEU A 441 -22.64 2.94 18.06
N GLU A 442 -23.11 3.06 19.30
CA GLU A 442 -24.24 3.91 19.65
C GLU A 442 -23.92 5.40 19.50
N GLU A 443 -22.77 5.85 20.02
CA GLU A 443 -22.28 7.24 19.88
C GLU A 443 -22.11 7.62 18.40
N SER A 444 -21.73 6.68 17.53
CA SER A 444 -21.63 6.94 16.08
C SER A 444 -22.95 7.35 15.42
N ARG A 445 -24.07 6.97 16.04
CA ARG A 445 -25.43 7.25 15.57
C ARG A 445 -26.04 8.44 16.29
N ASP A 446 -25.34 8.99 17.28
CA ASP A 446 -25.80 10.15 18.04
C ASP A 446 -25.74 11.43 17.21
N ARG A 447 -26.78 12.27 17.36
CA ARG A 447 -26.90 13.51 16.58
C ARG A 447 -25.83 14.53 16.93
N HIS A 448 -25.50 14.66 18.22
CA HIS A 448 -24.49 15.60 18.70
C HIS A 448 -23.10 15.19 18.23
N PHE A 449 -22.79 13.89 18.29
CA PHE A 449 -21.55 13.35 17.74
C PHE A 449 -21.41 13.61 16.23
N LEU A 450 -22.47 13.35 15.46
CA LEU A 450 -22.47 13.58 14.02
C LEU A 450 -22.35 15.08 13.66
N GLU A 451 -22.92 15.98 14.48
CA GLU A 451 -22.74 17.43 14.31
C GLU A 451 -21.27 17.83 14.48
N ARG A 452 -20.58 17.36 15.52
CA ARG A 452 -19.14 17.63 15.72
C ARG A 452 -18.27 17.07 14.61
N VAL A 453 -18.60 15.88 14.11
CA VAL A 453 -17.92 15.29 12.96
C VAL A 453 -18.14 16.14 11.69
N ASN A 454 -19.34 16.71 11.51
CA ASN A 454 -19.61 17.63 10.41
C ASN A 454 -18.86 18.96 10.55
N GLU A 455 -18.71 19.48 11.77
CA GLU A 455 -17.87 20.67 12.05
C GLU A 455 -16.40 20.41 11.68
N LEU A 456 -15.88 19.21 12.02
CA LEU A 456 -14.55 18.75 11.61
C LEU A 456 -14.41 18.57 10.09
N ALA A 457 -15.44 18.05 9.42
CA ALA A 457 -15.46 17.82 7.97
C ALA A 457 -15.73 19.10 7.13
N GLY A 458 -16.17 20.19 7.77
CA GLY A 458 -16.56 21.44 7.12
C GLY A 458 -17.93 21.37 6.41
N PRO A 459 -18.44 22.52 5.90
CA PRO A 459 -19.79 22.61 5.37
C PRO A 459 -20.00 21.74 4.13
N CYS A 460 -21.16 21.06 4.11
CA CYS A 460 -21.66 20.29 2.97
C CYS A 460 -21.63 21.12 1.68
N PRO A 461 -21.30 20.54 0.52
CA PRO A 461 -21.39 21.24 -0.76
C PRO A 461 -22.78 21.87 -0.93
N PRO A 462 -22.87 23.17 -1.30
CA PRO A 462 -24.16 23.82 -1.50
C PRO A 462 -24.93 23.16 -2.63
N THR A 463 -26.24 22.99 -2.45
CA THR A 463 -27.11 22.41 -3.48
C THR A 463 -27.09 23.27 -4.75
N PRO A 464 -27.11 22.66 -5.94
CA PRO A 464 -27.22 23.42 -7.19
C PRO A 464 -28.51 24.25 -7.16
N GLY A 465 -28.44 25.51 -7.61
CA GLY A 465 -29.63 26.36 -7.74
C GLY A 465 -30.57 25.87 -8.85
N GLU A 466 -31.79 26.42 -8.91
CA GLU A 466 -32.86 25.98 -9.84
C GLU A 466 -32.49 26.06 -11.35
N ASN A 467 -31.37 26.72 -11.70
CA ASN A 467 -30.86 26.84 -13.07
C ASN A 467 -29.56 26.03 -13.33
N ALA A 468 -29.28 25.01 -12.52
CA ALA A 468 -28.07 24.19 -12.65
C ALA A 468 -28.09 23.31 -13.90
N THR A 469 -26.93 23.15 -14.55
CA THR A 469 -26.79 22.24 -15.68
C THR A 469 -26.66 20.79 -15.22
N ALA A 470 -26.90 19.81 -16.10
CA ALA A 470 -26.71 18.39 -15.78
C ALA A 470 -25.26 18.06 -15.34
N GLU A 471 -24.28 18.83 -15.81
CA GLU A 471 -22.88 18.72 -15.36
C GLU A 471 -22.70 19.29 -13.95
N ASP A 472 -23.38 20.38 -13.59
CA ASP A 472 -23.36 20.94 -12.23
C ASP A 472 -24.05 20.01 -11.22
N GLU A 473 -25.14 19.35 -11.62
CA GLU A 473 -25.80 18.32 -10.80
C GLU A 473 -24.90 17.11 -10.61
N SER A 474 -24.27 16.60 -11.68
CA SER A 474 -23.32 15.49 -11.60
C SER A 474 -22.11 15.83 -10.71
N ARG A 475 -21.57 17.05 -10.84
CA ARG A 475 -20.51 17.59 -9.99
C ARG A 475 -20.95 17.68 -8.53
N PHE A 476 -22.17 18.16 -8.26
CA PHE A 476 -22.73 18.15 -6.90
C PHE A 476 -22.85 16.74 -6.33
N PHE A 477 -23.36 15.77 -7.08
CA PHE A 477 -23.44 14.38 -6.61
C PHE A 477 -22.06 13.79 -6.32
N MET A 478 -21.06 14.09 -7.15
CA MET A 478 -19.68 13.68 -6.92
C MET A 478 -19.06 14.37 -5.70
N ASP A 479 -19.23 15.68 -5.56
CA ASP A 479 -18.71 16.48 -4.44
C ASP A 479 -19.37 16.07 -3.12
N ALA A 480 -20.68 15.85 -3.12
CA ALA A 480 -21.41 15.35 -1.97
C ALA A 480 -20.97 13.93 -1.60
N SER A 481 -20.63 13.10 -2.60
CA SER A 481 -20.11 11.74 -2.36
C SER A 481 -18.69 11.76 -1.80
N SER A 482 -17.80 12.62 -2.33
CA SER A 482 -16.43 12.77 -1.83
C SER A 482 -16.40 13.37 -0.43
N TRP A 483 -17.21 14.41 -0.19
CA TRP A 483 -17.39 14.99 1.15
C TRP A 483 -17.94 13.95 2.14
N LYS A 484 -18.95 13.17 1.74
CA LYS A 484 -19.45 12.04 2.55
C LYS A 484 -18.36 11.01 2.82
N ALA A 485 -17.55 10.64 1.82
CA ALA A 485 -16.48 9.67 1.98
C ALA A 485 -15.39 10.18 2.95
N GLN A 486 -15.03 11.47 2.86
CA GLN A 486 -14.06 12.09 3.77
C GLN A 486 -14.61 12.20 5.20
N ARG A 487 -15.86 12.64 5.36
CA ARG A 487 -16.58 12.63 6.65
C ARG A 487 -16.64 11.23 7.26
N ASN A 488 -16.97 10.24 6.44
CA ASN A 488 -17.13 8.85 6.84
C ASN A 488 -15.77 8.16 7.14
N ALA A 489 -14.70 8.56 6.47
CA ALA A 489 -13.34 8.11 6.76
C ALA A 489 -12.89 8.55 8.16
N HIS A 490 -13.22 9.79 8.57
CA HIS A 490 -12.98 10.26 9.94
C HIS A 490 -13.80 9.48 10.97
N LEU A 491 -14.99 9.00 10.63
CA LEU A 491 -15.79 8.21 11.55
C LEU A 491 -15.19 6.81 11.81
N GLY A 492 -14.38 6.25 10.90
CA GLY A 492 -13.99 4.83 10.95
C GLY A 492 -15.17 3.86 10.73
N ILE A 493 -16.38 4.39 10.59
CA ILE A 493 -17.65 3.68 10.63
C ILE A 493 -18.18 3.38 9.24
N ALA A 494 -17.65 4.00 8.17
CA ALA A 494 -18.07 3.68 6.82
C ALA A 494 -16.91 3.50 5.84
N ASP A 495 -17.07 2.56 4.92
CA ASP A 495 -16.10 2.32 3.85
C ASP A 495 -16.08 3.47 2.82
N TYR A 496 -15.21 3.36 1.82
CA TYR A 496 -15.10 4.35 0.74
C TYR A 496 -16.39 4.48 -0.12
N LEU A 497 -17.38 3.60 0.07
CA LEU A 497 -18.70 3.62 -0.57
C LEU A 497 -19.79 4.22 0.33
N GLY A 498 -19.45 4.59 1.57
CA GLY A 498 -20.37 5.17 2.53
C GLY A 498 -21.30 4.17 3.20
N GLN A 499 -20.99 2.87 3.14
CA GLN A 499 -21.71 1.83 3.88
C GLN A 499 -21.13 1.65 5.26
N PHE A 500 -21.96 1.35 6.28
CA PHE A 500 -21.48 1.03 7.62
C PHE A 500 -20.46 -0.13 7.55
N ALA A 501 -19.22 0.13 7.93
CA ALA A 501 -18.08 -0.76 7.81
C ALA A 501 -18.14 -1.97 8.75
N TYR A 502 -18.97 -1.91 9.81
CA TYR A 502 -19.26 -2.99 10.75
C TYR A 502 -20.57 -2.74 11.53
N HIS A 503 -21.15 -3.80 12.06
CA HIS A 503 -22.37 -3.82 12.89
C HIS A 503 -22.15 -4.76 14.09
N GLU A 504 -23.12 -4.84 15.01
CA GLU A 504 -22.99 -5.66 16.23
C GLU A 504 -22.55 -7.11 15.96
N GLY A 505 -23.05 -7.74 14.89
CA GLY A 505 -22.65 -9.09 14.49
C GLY A 505 -21.32 -9.23 13.73
N SER A 506 -20.54 -8.17 13.56
CA SER A 506 -19.25 -8.23 12.85
C SER A 506 -18.21 -8.99 13.68
N GLN A 507 -17.45 -9.87 13.02
CA GLN A 507 -16.41 -10.66 13.66
C GLN A 507 -15.24 -9.76 14.10
N LEU A 508 -14.62 -10.11 15.23
CA LEU A 508 -13.41 -9.44 15.71
C LEU A 508 -12.19 -9.98 14.97
N ASP A 509 -11.61 -9.13 14.13
CA ASP A 509 -10.37 -9.37 13.40
C ASP A 509 -9.52 -8.09 13.33
N ALA A 510 -8.34 -8.18 12.73
CA ALA A 510 -7.42 -7.05 12.63
C ALA A 510 -8.05 -5.85 11.93
N ALA A 511 -8.86 -6.08 10.90
CA ALA A 511 -9.46 -5.02 10.09
C ALA A 511 -10.60 -4.32 10.83
N THR A 512 -11.46 -5.07 11.53
CA THR A 512 -12.55 -4.49 12.31
C THR A 512 -12.02 -3.77 13.54
N LEU A 513 -11.01 -4.32 14.23
CA LEU A 513 -10.38 -3.68 15.38
C LEU A 513 -9.58 -2.43 15.00
N ALA A 514 -8.82 -2.44 13.89
CA ALA A 514 -8.10 -1.25 13.43
C ALA A 514 -9.06 -0.07 13.16
N LYS A 515 -10.25 -0.36 12.60
CA LYS A 515 -11.28 0.66 12.40
C LYS A 515 -11.89 1.15 13.71
N ALA A 516 -12.07 0.30 14.72
CA ALA A 516 -12.46 0.74 16.05
C ALA A 516 -11.40 1.66 16.69
N VAL A 517 -10.11 1.40 16.48
CA VAL A 517 -9.05 2.32 16.94
C VAL A 517 -9.18 3.70 16.27
N GLN A 518 -9.44 3.73 14.97
CA GLN A 518 -9.68 4.98 14.24
C GLN A 518 -10.89 5.75 14.79
N MET A 519 -11.99 5.03 15.03
CA MET A 519 -13.19 5.61 15.61
C MET A 519 -12.93 6.19 17.00
N TRP A 520 -12.16 5.49 17.84
CA TRP A 520 -11.73 5.97 19.15
C TRP A 520 -10.89 7.23 19.03
N GLN A 521 -9.92 7.25 18.11
CA GLN A 521 -9.06 8.40 17.88
C GLN A 521 -9.86 9.64 17.52
N THR A 522 -10.81 9.52 16.57
CA THR A 522 -11.68 10.64 16.18
C THR A 522 -12.54 11.14 17.32
N ARG A 523 -13.09 10.23 18.14
CA ARG A 523 -13.84 10.59 19.33
C ARG A 523 -13.02 11.41 20.31
N GLU A 524 -11.78 10.99 20.59
CA GLU A 524 -10.91 11.72 21.50
C GLU A 524 -10.43 13.06 20.91
N LEU A 525 -10.25 13.15 19.60
CA LEU A 525 -9.97 14.42 18.90
C LEU A 525 -11.14 15.41 19.04
N ILE A 526 -12.39 14.95 18.89
CA ILE A 526 -13.60 15.76 19.10
C ILE A 526 -13.62 16.31 20.52
N VAL A 527 -13.46 15.45 21.53
CA VAL A 527 -13.51 15.86 22.93
C VAL A 527 -12.32 16.75 23.31
N ASN A 528 -11.16 16.57 22.67
CA ASN A 528 -10.02 17.46 22.86
C ASN A 528 -10.24 18.85 22.24
N ALA A 529 -10.97 18.94 21.12
CA ALA A 529 -11.39 20.21 20.53
C ALA A 529 -12.54 20.88 21.30
N HIS A 530 -13.41 20.07 21.92
CA HIS A 530 -14.60 20.49 22.67
C HIS A 530 -14.66 19.81 24.05
N PRO A 531 -13.91 20.29 25.06
CA PRO A 531 -13.83 19.65 26.37
C PRO A 531 -15.19 19.46 27.08
N GLU A 532 -16.17 20.32 26.78
CA GLU A 532 -17.55 20.23 27.25
C GLU A 532 -18.26 18.94 26.82
N ASP A 533 -17.84 18.34 25.70
CA ASP A 533 -18.43 17.12 25.16
C ASP A 533 -17.96 15.88 25.94
N ARG A 534 -16.98 15.99 26.86
CA ARG A 534 -16.51 14.87 27.70
C ARG A 534 -17.61 14.28 28.59
N ALA A 535 -18.60 15.07 28.98
CA ALA A 535 -19.76 14.58 29.72
C ALA A 535 -20.66 13.65 28.88
N HIS A 536 -20.73 13.89 27.58
CA HIS A 536 -21.48 13.09 26.61
C HIS A 536 -20.66 11.90 26.10
N PHE A 537 -19.33 12.07 25.97
CA PHE A 537 -18.37 11.07 25.53
C PHE A 537 -17.35 10.76 26.64
N PRO A 538 -17.74 9.98 27.67
CA PRO A 538 -16.87 9.71 28.81
C PRO A 538 -15.63 8.93 28.37
N ALA A 539 -14.48 9.25 28.98
CA ALA A 539 -13.23 8.56 28.67
C ALA A 539 -13.32 7.06 29.01
N PHE A 540 -12.67 6.24 28.20
CA PHE A 540 -12.37 4.86 28.57
C PHE A 540 -10.87 4.62 28.38
N THR A 541 -10.33 3.70 29.17
CA THR A 541 -8.90 3.40 29.19
C THR A 541 -8.63 2.21 28.26
N PRO A 542 -7.80 2.37 27.20
CA PRO A 542 -7.42 1.23 26.38
C PRO A 542 -6.48 0.30 27.15
N HIS A 543 -6.58 -0.99 26.88
CA HIS A 543 -5.75 -2.02 27.50
C HIS A 543 -4.60 -2.37 26.56
N ILE A 544 -3.49 -1.66 26.69
CA ILE A 544 -2.30 -1.83 25.85
C ILE A 544 -1.27 -2.66 26.64
N PRO A 545 -0.76 -3.78 26.09
CA PRO A 545 0.32 -4.53 26.74
C PRO A 545 1.57 -3.66 26.85
N GLU A 546 2.24 -3.67 28.01
CA GLU A 546 3.55 -3.03 28.17
C GLU A 546 4.56 -3.71 27.21
N GLN A 547 5.24 -2.90 26.39
CA GLN A 547 6.45 -3.35 25.72
C GLN A 547 7.51 -3.57 26.82
N VAL A 548 8.01 -4.80 26.93
CA VAL A 548 9.13 -5.13 27.82
C VAL A 548 10.32 -4.25 27.41
N SER A 549 10.63 -3.25 28.22
CA SER A 549 11.92 -2.56 28.18
C SER A 549 12.93 -3.41 28.95
N ASP A 550 13.92 -3.96 28.25
CA ASP A 550 15.21 -4.31 28.85
C ASP A 550 15.88 -3.00 29.32
N ASP A 551 15.90 -2.76 30.62
CA ASP A 551 17.15 -2.51 31.35
C ASP A 551 16.88 -2.50 32.87
N ALA A 552 17.80 -3.15 33.57
CA ALA A 552 17.81 -3.35 35.00
C ALA A 552 17.91 -2.01 35.77
N ASP A 553 17.12 -1.87 36.83
CA ASP A 553 17.63 -1.33 38.09
C ASP A 553 16.98 -2.09 39.24
N ASP A 554 17.84 -2.90 39.83
CA ASP A 554 17.69 -3.69 41.03
C ASP A 554 17.83 -2.73 42.21
N GLU A 555 16.74 -2.36 42.88
CA GLU A 555 16.81 -1.82 44.24
C GLU A 555 15.53 -2.17 45.03
N GLN A 556 15.59 -3.31 45.72
CA GLN A 556 14.69 -3.63 46.81
C GLN A 556 14.87 -2.63 47.96
N PRO A 557 13.80 -2.02 48.50
CA PRO A 557 13.81 -1.50 49.84
C PRO A 557 13.36 -2.60 50.82
N THR A 558 14.33 -3.19 51.50
CA THR A 558 14.13 -3.94 52.74
C THR A 558 13.31 -3.11 53.73
N SER A 559 12.18 -3.65 54.18
CA SER A 559 11.44 -3.11 55.34
C SER A 559 11.69 -3.99 56.58
N PRO A 560 11.83 -3.39 57.78
CA PRO A 560 12.38 -4.07 58.96
C PRO A 560 11.34 -4.87 59.73
N GLU A 561 11.81 -5.92 60.43
CA GLU A 561 11.07 -6.69 61.43
C GLU A 561 10.43 -5.80 62.52
N PRO A 562 9.22 -6.13 63.01
CA PRO A 562 8.75 -5.65 64.30
C PRO A 562 9.12 -6.66 65.40
N SER A 563 10.02 -6.25 66.28
CA SER A 563 10.25 -6.90 67.57
C SER A 563 9.18 -6.44 68.58
N GLY A 564 8.61 -7.38 69.35
CA GLY A 564 7.65 -7.04 70.40
C GLY A 564 6.90 -8.22 71.02
N HIS A 565 7.63 -9.07 71.74
CA HIS A 565 7.17 -10.02 72.78
C HIS A 565 6.24 -9.36 73.83
N PRO A 566 5.42 -10.12 74.61
CA PRO A 566 5.86 -11.20 75.52
C PRO A 566 5.57 -12.61 75.01
#